data_AF-F3YVI3-F1
#
_entry.id   AF-F3YVI3-F1
#
_cell.length_a   1.000
_cell.length_b   1.000
_cell.length_c   1.000
_cell.angle_alpha   90.00
_cell.angle_beta   90.00
_cell.angle_gamma   90.00
#
_symmetry.space_group_name_H-M   'P 1'
#
loop_
_entity.id
_entity.type
_entity.pdbx_description
1 polymer ?
#
loop_
_entity_poly.entity_id
_entity_poly.type
_entity_poly.pdbx_seq_one_letter_code
_entity_poly.pdbx_strand_id
1 'polypeptide(L)'
;MTFTVSLPEQLLAPGMTCLLVSDVMGGASSFSPLDQPDQPGHARIVCHAPLPDLRAGTFLDGPQGPLCQIEWSGRLPGNGTATPCHWLRIVAAPQAQTSADLQLTARAEGLSLAWVTLSDKGSQGLREDTSGPAIEELVGTRYPLSLAKGFVLPDEPRALRALLTDLALVQGFDLVLTTGGTGLAPRDTTPEATLAAIEKRLPGFELAMTMSSLAKTPHGAISRAVAGTLGRTIIVNLPGSPKAVRENLQAILPALGHASEKLKGDPSDCATA
;
A
#
# COMPACT_ATOMS: atom_id res chain seq x y z
N MET A 1 -5.30 18.65 -1.19
CA MET A 1 -4.32 19.28 -2.11
C MET A 1 -4.93 19.33 -3.50
N THR A 2 -4.77 20.41 -4.27
CA THR A 2 -5.44 20.56 -5.59
C THR A 2 -4.41 20.81 -6.68
N PHE A 3 -4.58 20.18 -7.85
CA PHE A 3 -3.71 20.32 -9.01
C PHE A 3 -4.51 20.14 -10.32
N THR A 4 -3.92 20.57 -11.43
CA THR A 4 -4.59 20.61 -12.74
C THR A 4 -4.04 19.55 -13.67
N VAL A 5 -4.92 18.84 -14.37
CA VAL A 5 -4.55 17.81 -15.34
C VAL A 5 -5.31 17.97 -16.65
N SER A 6 -4.74 17.52 -17.76
CA SER A 6 -5.48 17.32 -19.00
C SER A 6 -5.91 15.85 -19.13
N LEU A 7 -7.18 15.66 -19.47
CA LEU A 7 -7.74 14.35 -19.76
C LEU A 7 -7.45 13.96 -21.23
N PRO A 8 -7.30 12.66 -21.52
CA PRO A 8 -7.18 12.18 -22.89
C PRO A 8 -8.50 12.36 -23.65
N GLU A 9 -8.44 12.42 -24.99
CA GLU A 9 -9.64 12.44 -25.83
C GLU A 9 -10.46 11.13 -25.75
N GLN A 10 -9.84 10.05 -25.28
CA GLN A 10 -10.50 8.77 -25.06
C GLN A 10 -11.51 8.83 -23.91
N LEU A 11 -12.67 8.19 -24.11
CA LEU A 11 -13.70 8.04 -23.09
C LEU A 11 -13.18 7.29 -21.85
N LEU A 12 -13.14 7.98 -20.71
CA LEU A 12 -12.83 7.36 -19.42
C LEU A 12 -14.08 6.68 -18.85
N ALA A 13 -14.04 5.36 -18.69
CA ALA A 13 -15.13 4.57 -18.11
C ALA A 13 -14.77 4.07 -16.70
N PRO A 14 -15.75 3.88 -15.79
CA PRO A 14 -15.50 3.27 -14.48
C PRO A 14 -14.84 1.90 -14.62
N GLY A 15 -13.84 1.64 -13.77
CA GLY A 15 -13.03 0.42 -13.79
C GLY A 15 -11.84 0.47 -14.75
N MET A 16 -11.73 1.50 -15.59
CA MET A 16 -10.57 1.67 -16.46
C MET A 16 -9.33 2.11 -15.67
N THR A 17 -8.15 1.63 -16.09
CA THR A 17 -6.88 1.99 -15.48
C THR A 17 -6.21 3.08 -16.30
N CYS A 18 -5.70 4.13 -15.66
CA CYS A 18 -5.06 5.27 -16.32
C CYS A 18 -3.71 5.56 -15.69
N LEU A 19 -2.76 6.05 -16.49
CA LEU A 19 -1.46 6.50 -16.01
C LEU A 19 -1.43 8.02 -15.86
N LEU A 20 -1.23 8.49 -14.64
CA LEU A 20 -0.96 9.89 -14.33
C LEU A 20 0.53 10.17 -14.36
N VAL A 21 0.95 11.13 -15.19
CA VAL A 21 2.35 11.57 -15.35
C VAL A 21 2.46 13.09 -15.32
N SER A 22 3.66 13.59 -14.98
CA SER A 22 4.01 15.01 -15.15
C SER A 22 4.79 15.22 -16.45
N ASP A 23 4.55 16.32 -17.16
CA ASP A 23 5.29 16.70 -18.37
C ASP A 23 6.41 17.73 -18.13
N VAL A 24 6.51 18.29 -16.91
CA VAL A 24 7.40 19.40 -16.55
C VAL A 24 8.90 19.02 -16.54
N MET A 25 9.23 17.72 -16.58
CA MET A 25 10.62 17.23 -16.43
C MET A 25 11.28 16.75 -17.73
N GLY A 26 10.83 17.19 -18.91
CA GLY A 26 11.56 16.98 -20.19
C GLY A 26 11.67 15.53 -20.68
N GLY A 27 10.99 14.57 -20.03
CA GLY A 27 10.95 13.16 -20.42
C GLY A 27 9.73 12.77 -21.25
N ALA A 28 8.76 13.67 -21.45
CA ALA A 28 7.51 13.34 -22.13
C ALA A 28 7.67 13.05 -23.64
N SER A 29 8.77 13.49 -24.26
CA SER A 29 9.02 13.37 -25.71
C SER A 29 9.93 12.20 -26.11
N SER A 30 10.47 11.42 -25.16
CA SER A 30 11.43 10.34 -25.45
C SER A 30 10.99 8.97 -24.91
N PHE A 31 9.71 8.63 -25.06
CA PHE A 31 9.23 7.27 -24.81
C PHE A 31 9.53 6.37 -26.02
N SER A 32 10.23 5.25 -25.79
CA SER A 32 10.41 4.20 -26.79
C SER A 32 9.12 3.37 -26.92
N PRO A 33 8.71 2.93 -28.12
CA PRO A 33 7.47 2.15 -28.37
C PRO A 33 7.37 0.78 -27.67
N LEU A 34 8.31 0.43 -26.78
CA LEU A 34 8.29 -0.82 -26.00
C LEU A 34 7.58 -0.67 -24.64
N ASP A 35 7.21 0.55 -24.23
CA ASP A 35 6.43 0.88 -23.03
C ASP A 35 4.99 1.35 -23.37
N GLN A 36 4.39 0.83 -24.44
CA GLN A 36 3.09 1.29 -24.94
C GLN A 36 1.96 1.20 -23.88
N PRO A 37 1.41 2.35 -23.41
CA PRO A 37 0.13 2.37 -22.70
C PRO A 37 -1.06 2.16 -23.65
N ASP A 38 -0.82 1.83 -24.93
CA ASP A 38 -1.86 1.56 -25.94
C ASP A 38 -2.30 0.07 -25.95
N GLN A 39 -2.23 -0.62 -24.82
CA GLN A 39 -3.05 -1.82 -24.65
C GLN A 39 -4.51 -1.38 -24.48
N PRO A 40 -5.48 -2.05 -25.13
CA PRO A 40 -6.89 -1.70 -24.99
C PRO A 40 -7.28 -1.61 -23.50
N GLY A 41 -7.69 -0.43 -23.05
CA GLY A 41 -8.12 -0.16 -21.67
C GLY A 41 -7.17 0.69 -20.81
N HIS A 42 -6.10 1.27 -21.36
CA HIS A 42 -5.21 2.17 -20.62
C HIS A 42 -5.18 3.57 -21.24
N ALA A 43 -5.38 4.62 -20.43
CA ALA A 43 -5.39 6.01 -20.89
C ALA A 43 -4.41 6.88 -20.10
N ARG A 44 -3.86 7.94 -20.70
CA ARG A 44 -2.86 8.82 -20.05
C ARG A 44 -3.49 10.14 -19.59
N ILE A 45 -3.25 10.49 -18.33
CA ILE A 45 -3.62 11.79 -17.74
C ILE A 45 -2.33 12.57 -17.49
N VAL A 46 -2.27 13.82 -17.95
CA VAL A 46 -1.05 14.64 -17.87
C VAL A 46 -1.25 15.77 -16.87
N CYS A 47 -0.33 15.89 -15.91
CA CYS A 47 -0.25 17.00 -14.97
C CYS A 47 0.81 18.00 -15.43
N HIS A 48 0.40 19.25 -15.65
CA HIS A 48 1.28 20.35 -16.10
C HIS A 48 2.11 20.98 -14.98
N ALA A 49 2.22 20.27 -13.85
CA ALA A 49 3.00 20.63 -12.68
C ALA A 49 3.73 19.37 -12.16
N PRO A 50 4.79 19.51 -11.35
CA PRO A 50 5.35 18.38 -10.61
C PRO A 50 4.25 17.64 -9.85
N LEU A 51 4.23 16.32 -9.97
CA LEU A 51 3.19 15.52 -9.31
C LEU A 51 3.31 15.63 -7.79
N PRO A 52 2.17 15.72 -7.09
CA PRO A 52 2.16 15.61 -5.64
C PRO A 52 2.73 14.27 -5.17
N ASP A 53 3.10 14.20 -3.90
CA ASP A 53 3.28 12.92 -3.21
C ASP A 53 1.91 12.26 -2.97
N LEU A 54 1.42 11.54 -3.99
CA LEU A 54 0.14 10.82 -3.93
C LEU A 54 0.35 9.39 -3.43
N ARG A 55 -0.32 9.08 -2.32
CA ARG A 55 -0.24 7.79 -1.64
C ARG A 55 -1.30 6.82 -2.15
N ALA A 56 -1.00 5.52 -2.06
CA ALA A 56 -1.92 4.43 -2.35
C ALA A 56 -3.26 4.62 -1.65
N GLY A 57 -4.35 4.44 -2.40
CA GLY A 57 -5.74 4.61 -1.92
C GLY A 57 -6.25 6.06 -1.92
N THR A 58 -5.43 7.06 -2.23
CA THR A 58 -5.88 8.46 -2.32
C THR A 58 -6.93 8.61 -3.43
N PHE A 59 -8.05 9.24 -3.10
CA PHE A 59 -9.06 9.64 -4.08
C PHE A 59 -8.69 10.99 -4.70
N LEU A 60 -8.90 11.11 -6.00
CA LEU A 60 -8.81 12.35 -6.74
C LEU A 60 -10.23 12.76 -7.16
N ASP A 61 -10.75 13.76 -6.47
CA ASP A 61 -12.07 14.30 -6.74
C ASP A 61 -11.95 15.36 -7.84
N GLY A 62 -12.80 15.25 -8.87
CA GLY A 62 -13.05 16.35 -9.79
C GLY A 62 -14.06 17.36 -9.22
N PRO A 63 -14.43 18.39 -9.99
CA PRO A 63 -15.36 19.44 -9.55
C PRO A 63 -16.74 18.95 -9.10
N GLN A 64 -17.14 17.74 -9.49
CA GLN A 64 -18.46 17.18 -9.25
C GLN A 64 -18.44 15.89 -8.41
N GLY A 65 -17.29 15.51 -7.85
CA GLY A 65 -17.15 14.32 -7.00
C GLY A 65 -15.95 13.43 -7.36
N PRO A 66 -15.88 12.22 -6.77
CA PRO A 66 -14.74 11.31 -6.93
C PRO A 66 -14.61 10.84 -8.38
N LEU A 67 -13.43 11.05 -8.97
CA LEU A 67 -13.16 10.68 -10.36
C LEU A 67 -12.29 9.43 -10.45
N CYS A 68 -11.19 9.40 -9.70
CA CYS A 68 -10.25 8.29 -9.72
C CYS A 68 -9.60 8.03 -8.37
N GLN A 69 -8.98 6.86 -8.26
CA GLN A 69 -8.29 6.39 -7.07
C GLN A 69 -6.91 5.88 -7.43
N ILE A 70 -5.90 6.23 -6.62
CA ILE A 70 -4.52 5.72 -6.78
C ILE A 70 -4.46 4.25 -6.37
N GLU A 71 -4.12 3.36 -7.31
CA GLU A 71 -3.92 1.93 -7.05
C GLU A 71 -2.46 1.52 -6.95
N TRP A 72 -1.58 2.28 -7.59
CA TRP A 72 -0.15 2.06 -7.57
C TRP A 72 0.60 3.36 -7.88
N SER A 73 1.77 3.51 -7.29
CA SER A 73 2.68 4.61 -7.58
C SER A 73 4.04 4.05 -7.95
N GLY A 74 4.75 4.74 -8.82
CA GLY A 74 6.07 4.35 -9.28
C GLY A 74 6.88 5.53 -9.77
N ARG A 75 8.00 5.20 -10.41
CA ARG A 75 8.85 6.18 -11.06
C ARG A 75 9.22 5.69 -12.46
N LEU A 76 9.02 6.56 -13.45
CA LEU A 76 9.44 6.32 -14.82
C LEU A 76 10.90 6.72 -14.99
N PRO A 77 11.70 5.92 -15.72
CA PRO A 77 13.06 6.31 -16.07
C PRO A 77 13.03 7.55 -16.98
N GLY A 78 13.97 8.47 -16.78
CA GLY A 78 14.10 9.70 -17.57
C GLY A 78 15.56 10.10 -17.73
N ASN A 79 15.82 11.10 -18.59
CA ASN A 79 17.16 11.62 -18.87
C ASN A 79 17.76 12.33 -17.64
N GLY A 80 18.25 11.56 -16.67
CA GLY A 80 18.96 12.04 -15.47
C GLY A 80 18.11 12.12 -14.20
N THR A 81 16.78 12.10 -14.29
CA THR A 81 15.88 12.08 -13.11
C THR A 81 14.70 11.13 -13.32
N ALA A 82 14.46 10.26 -12.35
CA ALA A 82 13.29 9.38 -12.33
C ALA A 82 12.04 10.18 -11.95
N THR A 83 11.04 10.21 -12.85
CA THR A 83 9.83 11.05 -12.70
C THR A 83 8.72 10.25 -12.03
N PRO A 84 8.03 10.77 -11.00
CA PRO A 84 6.89 10.08 -10.39
C PRO A 84 5.80 9.78 -11.42
N CYS A 85 5.13 8.64 -11.25
CA CYS A 85 3.92 8.28 -11.98
C CYS A 85 2.96 7.52 -11.07
N HIS A 86 1.67 7.56 -11.40
CA HIS A 86 0.64 6.88 -10.63
C HIS A 86 -0.34 6.15 -11.56
N TRP A 87 -0.61 4.88 -11.28
CA TRP A 87 -1.73 4.19 -11.88
C TRP A 87 -2.99 4.49 -11.08
N LEU A 88 -4.00 4.93 -11.81
CA LEU A 88 -5.29 5.35 -11.33
C LEU A 88 -6.35 4.36 -11.81
N ARG A 89 -7.29 4.01 -10.94
CA ARG A 89 -8.56 3.42 -11.38
C ARG A 89 -9.63 4.50 -11.46
N ILE A 90 -10.34 4.57 -12.57
CA ILE A 90 -11.50 5.46 -12.73
C ILE A 90 -12.65 4.91 -11.89
N VAL A 91 -13.15 5.70 -10.94
CA VAL A 91 -14.29 5.32 -10.09
C VAL A 91 -15.61 5.87 -10.62
N ALA A 92 -15.59 6.98 -11.36
CA ALA A 92 -16.75 7.54 -12.04
C ALA A 92 -16.34 8.14 -13.39
N ALA A 93 -17.23 8.07 -14.39
CA ALA A 93 -16.99 8.72 -15.67
C ALA A 93 -17.03 10.26 -15.52
N PRO A 94 -16.09 11.00 -16.11
CA PRO A 94 -16.17 12.46 -16.15
C PRO A 94 -17.37 12.88 -17.01
N GLN A 95 -18.16 13.85 -16.52
CA GLN A 95 -19.31 14.39 -17.25
C GLN A 95 -18.91 15.29 -18.42
N ALA A 96 -17.73 15.91 -18.37
CA ALA A 96 -17.15 16.67 -19.47
C ALA A 96 -15.94 15.89 -20.04
N GLN A 97 -16.05 15.46 -21.30
CA GLN A 97 -15.01 14.73 -22.04
C GLN A 97 -14.25 15.61 -23.01
N THR A 98 -14.39 16.92 -22.89
CA THR A 98 -13.62 17.88 -23.69
C THR A 98 -12.18 17.91 -23.20
N SER A 99 -11.23 18.13 -24.13
CA SER A 99 -9.78 18.28 -23.94
C SER A 99 -9.34 19.47 -23.05
N ALA A 100 -10.21 19.88 -22.13
CA ALA A 100 -10.00 20.97 -21.20
C ALA A 100 -9.33 20.47 -19.93
N ASP A 101 -8.56 21.37 -19.33
CA ASP A 101 -7.93 21.16 -18.03
C ASP A 101 -8.96 20.94 -16.93
N LEU A 102 -8.74 19.90 -16.13
CA LEU A 102 -9.55 19.53 -14.99
C LEU A 102 -8.77 19.77 -13.69
N GLN A 103 -9.38 20.45 -12.73
CA GLN A 103 -8.85 20.50 -11.37
C GLN A 103 -9.22 19.23 -10.61
N LEU A 104 -8.20 18.56 -10.08
CA LEU A 104 -8.32 17.41 -9.19
C LEU A 104 -7.93 17.81 -7.77
N THR A 105 -8.73 17.40 -6.81
CA THR A 105 -8.44 17.55 -5.38
C THR A 105 -8.17 16.18 -4.76
N ALA A 106 -6.96 16.00 -4.26
CA ALA A 106 -6.56 14.82 -3.51
C ALA A 106 -7.21 14.80 -2.12
N ARG A 107 -7.87 13.69 -1.82
CA ARG A 107 -8.55 13.40 -0.55
C ARG A 107 -8.14 12.03 -0.04
N ALA A 108 -7.63 11.99 1.18
CA ALA A 108 -7.35 10.75 1.89
C ALA A 108 -8.56 10.39 2.76
N GLU A 109 -9.19 9.26 2.48
CA GLU A 109 -10.31 8.72 3.26
C GLU A 109 -10.07 7.24 3.50
N GLY A 110 -10.04 6.80 4.75
CA GLY A 110 -9.73 5.40 5.09
C GLY A 110 -8.24 5.06 5.01
N LEU A 111 -7.93 3.80 5.34
CA LEU A 111 -6.57 3.27 5.38
C LEU A 111 -6.27 2.48 4.09
N SER A 112 -5.07 2.66 3.53
CA SER A 112 -4.56 1.73 2.52
C SER A 112 -3.79 0.59 3.18
N LEU A 113 -4.16 -0.64 2.81
CA LEU A 113 -3.62 -1.88 3.35
C LEU A 113 -2.98 -2.72 2.24
N ALA A 114 -1.73 -3.10 2.45
CA ALA A 114 -1.10 -4.19 1.73
C ALA A 114 -0.86 -5.38 2.66
N TRP A 115 -1.09 -6.60 2.20
CA TRP A 115 -0.61 -7.80 2.90
C TRP A 115 0.36 -8.61 2.04
N VAL A 116 1.35 -9.20 2.71
CA VAL A 116 2.39 -10.00 2.05
C VAL A 116 2.41 -11.39 2.67
N THR A 117 1.95 -12.38 1.92
CA THR A 117 1.97 -13.78 2.33
C THR A 117 3.28 -14.42 1.88
N LEU A 118 4.04 -14.92 2.86
CA LEU A 118 5.31 -15.59 2.64
C LEU A 118 5.11 -17.09 2.69
N SER A 119 5.20 -17.71 1.51
CA SER A 119 5.04 -19.15 1.35
C SER A 119 5.61 -19.59 0.01
N ASP A 120 6.60 -20.49 0.02
CA ASP A 120 7.08 -21.09 -1.24
C ASP A 120 5.97 -21.79 -2.01
N LYS A 121 5.13 -22.57 -1.30
CA LYS A 121 4.00 -23.28 -1.90
C LYS A 121 2.95 -22.32 -2.43
N GLY A 122 2.68 -21.24 -1.69
CA GLY A 122 1.76 -20.18 -2.14
C GLY A 122 2.26 -19.49 -3.40
N SER A 123 3.55 -19.14 -3.45
CA SER A 123 4.17 -18.48 -4.60
C SER A 123 4.17 -19.33 -5.88
N GLN A 124 4.10 -20.65 -5.73
CA GLN A 124 4.02 -21.61 -6.84
C GLN A 124 2.57 -21.95 -7.23
N GLY A 125 1.56 -21.34 -6.60
CA GLY A 125 0.15 -21.67 -6.82
C GLY A 125 -0.26 -23.05 -6.29
N LEU A 126 0.59 -23.70 -5.49
CA LEU A 126 0.37 -25.04 -4.94
C LEU A 126 -0.44 -25.00 -3.63
N ARG A 127 -0.70 -23.81 -3.10
CA ARG A 127 -1.48 -23.59 -1.90
C ARG A 127 -2.21 -22.25 -2.01
N GLU A 128 -3.50 -22.26 -1.70
CA GLU A 128 -4.30 -21.05 -1.59
C GLU A 128 -3.93 -20.26 -0.32
N ASP A 129 -3.79 -18.95 -0.47
CA ASP A 129 -3.59 -18.04 0.64
C ASP A 129 -4.92 -17.77 1.36
N THR A 130 -5.02 -18.27 2.59
CA THR A 130 -6.16 -18.04 3.48
C THR A 130 -5.83 -17.08 4.63
N SER A 131 -4.55 -16.76 4.82
CA SER A 131 -4.08 -15.88 5.90
C SER A 131 -4.17 -14.43 5.47
N GLY A 132 -3.79 -14.13 4.23
CA GLY A 132 -3.89 -12.79 3.64
C GLY A 132 -5.32 -12.22 3.65
N PRO A 133 -6.32 -12.91 3.08
CA PRO A 133 -7.71 -12.45 3.12
C PRO A 133 -8.26 -12.25 4.54
N ALA A 134 -7.79 -13.03 5.52
CA ALA A 134 -8.18 -12.85 6.93
C ALA A 134 -7.63 -11.55 7.53
N ILE A 135 -6.51 -11.03 7.02
CA ILE A 135 -5.97 -9.72 7.42
C ILE A 135 -6.89 -8.61 6.93
N GLU A 136 -7.23 -8.61 5.63
CA GLU A 136 -8.12 -7.61 5.03
C GLU A 136 -9.47 -7.57 5.74
N GLU A 137 -10.11 -8.73 5.92
CA GLU A 137 -11.38 -8.86 6.62
C GLU A 137 -11.31 -8.22 8.01
N LEU A 138 -10.29 -8.56 8.80
CA LEU A 138 -10.18 -8.12 10.18
C LEU A 138 -9.90 -6.62 10.30
N VAL A 139 -9.03 -6.07 9.45
CA VAL A 139 -8.81 -4.61 9.41
C VAL A 139 -10.08 -3.88 8.98
N GLY A 140 -10.75 -4.38 7.94
CA GLY A 140 -12.00 -3.83 7.41
C GLY A 140 -13.16 -3.82 8.41
N THR A 141 -13.17 -4.71 9.41
CA THR A 141 -14.18 -4.66 10.49
C THR A 141 -14.08 -3.43 11.39
N ARG A 142 -12.89 -2.82 11.49
CA ARG A 142 -12.63 -1.72 12.43
C ARG A 142 -12.39 -0.39 11.74
N TYR A 143 -11.80 -0.42 10.54
CA TYR A 143 -11.38 0.77 9.81
C TYR A 143 -11.87 0.71 8.36
N PRO A 144 -12.40 1.81 7.80
CA PRO A 144 -12.66 1.88 6.37
C PRO A 144 -11.35 1.75 5.60
N LEU A 145 -11.34 0.86 4.61
CA LEU A 145 -10.20 0.67 3.72
C LEU A 145 -10.40 1.47 2.44
N SER A 146 -9.45 2.31 2.09
CA SER A 146 -9.42 2.97 0.78
C SER A 146 -8.98 1.99 -0.30
N LEU A 147 -7.92 1.24 -0.02
CA LEU A 147 -7.32 0.27 -0.92
C LEU A 147 -6.85 -0.93 -0.11
N ALA A 148 -7.10 -2.13 -0.61
CA ALA A 148 -6.61 -3.37 -0.04
C ALA A 148 -5.94 -4.19 -1.15
N LYS A 149 -4.70 -4.63 -0.94
CA LYS A 149 -3.94 -5.36 -1.97
C LYS A 149 -3.09 -6.49 -1.39
N GLY A 150 -3.27 -7.69 -1.95
CA GLY A 150 -2.52 -8.88 -1.58
C GLY A 150 -1.32 -9.16 -2.46
N PHE A 151 -0.25 -9.62 -1.83
CA PHE A 151 0.97 -10.09 -2.48
C PHE A 151 1.36 -11.45 -1.92
N VAL A 152 1.88 -12.34 -2.78
CA VAL A 152 2.42 -13.63 -2.37
C VAL A 152 3.86 -13.71 -2.85
N LEU A 153 4.78 -14.01 -1.93
CA LEU A 153 6.21 -14.16 -2.20
C LEU A 153 6.74 -15.49 -1.66
N PRO A 154 7.78 -16.07 -2.26
CA PRO A 154 8.56 -17.12 -1.62
C PRO A 154 9.27 -16.58 -0.37
N ASP A 155 9.76 -17.48 0.49
CA ASP A 155 10.52 -17.11 1.70
C ASP A 155 11.94 -16.64 1.33
N GLU A 156 12.02 -15.45 0.73
CA GLU A 156 13.23 -14.81 0.21
C GLU A 156 13.44 -13.41 0.82
N PRO A 157 14.41 -13.24 1.75
CA PRO A 157 14.58 -12.01 2.54
C PRO A 157 14.76 -10.75 1.70
N ARG A 158 15.51 -10.85 0.59
CA ARG A 158 15.80 -9.70 -0.29
C ARG A 158 14.57 -9.23 -1.04
N ALA A 159 13.77 -10.17 -1.55
CA ALA A 159 12.52 -9.87 -2.25
C ALA A 159 11.51 -9.22 -1.30
N LEU A 160 11.38 -9.78 -0.09
CA LEU A 160 10.52 -9.19 0.94
C LEU A 160 10.96 -7.77 1.29
N ARG A 161 12.25 -7.55 1.58
CA ARG A 161 12.75 -6.20 1.92
C ARG A 161 12.49 -5.19 0.80
N ALA A 162 12.72 -5.58 -0.46
CA ALA A 162 12.45 -4.73 -1.61
C ALA A 162 10.97 -4.37 -1.71
N LEU A 163 10.08 -5.35 -1.56
CA LEU A 163 8.63 -5.12 -1.59
C LEU A 163 8.16 -4.26 -0.42
N LEU A 164 8.63 -4.50 0.81
CA LEU A 164 8.31 -3.66 1.98
C LEU A 164 8.72 -2.20 1.75
N THR A 165 9.90 -1.98 1.16
CA THR A 165 10.41 -0.63 0.85
C THR A 165 9.57 0.04 -0.24
N ASP A 166 9.24 -0.69 -1.31
CA ASP A 166 8.39 -0.18 -2.39
C ASP A 166 6.99 0.18 -1.89
N LEU A 167 6.33 -0.73 -1.16
CA LEU A 167 5.00 -0.50 -0.60
C LEU A 167 4.97 0.71 0.34
N ALA A 168 6.01 0.88 1.15
CA ALA A 168 6.06 1.94 2.15
C ALA A 168 6.51 3.30 1.61
N LEU A 169 7.54 3.35 0.75
CA LEU A 169 8.19 4.60 0.33
C LEU A 169 7.83 5.05 -1.08
N VAL A 170 7.43 4.12 -1.96
CA VAL A 170 7.07 4.43 -3.35
C VAL A 170 5.55 4.48 -3.49
N GLN A 171 4.86 3.40 -3.10
CA GLN A 171 3.40 3.34 -3.15
C GLN A 171 2.75 4.10 -1.98
N GLY A 172 3.40 4.15 -0.83
CA GLY A 172 2.95 4.93 0.32
C GLY A 172 1.71 4.35 1.00
N PHE A 173 1.60 3.01 1.09
CA PHE A 173 0.55 2.36 1.89
C PHE A 173 0.55 2.85 3.33
N ASP A 174 -0.59 2.80 4.01
CA ASP A 174 -0.65 3.13 5.44
C ASP A 174 -0.21 1.95 6.31
N LEU A 175 -0.66 0.76 5.92
CA LEU A 175 -0.40 -0.49 6.62
C LEU A 175 0.20 -1.51 5.65
N VAL A 176 1.29 -2.16 6.07
CA VAL A 176 1.86 -3.33 5.39
C VAL A 176 1.96 -4.48 6.39
N LEU A 177 1.15 -5.52 6.20
CA LEU A 177 1.02 -6.63 7.14
C LEU A 177 1.53 -7.92 6.49
N THR A 178 2.60 -8.50 7.02
CA THR A 178 3.13 -9.77 6.48
C THR A 178 2.52 -10.95 7.22
N THR A 179 2.43 -12.12 6.58
CA THR A 179 2.05 -13.38 7.24
C THR A 179 2.98 -14.51 6.81
N GLY A 180 3.51 -15.24 7.80
CA GLY A 180 4.46 -16.34 7.57
C GLY A 180 5.92 -15.96 7.85
N GLY A 181 6.78 -16.98 7.94
CA GLY A 181 8.22 -16.82 8.11
C GLY A 181 8.70 -16.26 9.46
N THR A 182 7.88 -16.31 10.52
CA THR A 182 8.19 -15.76 11.87
C THR A 182 8.59 -16.80 12.91
N GLY A 183 8.70 -18.09 12.54
CA GLY A 183 9.08 -19.18 13.43
C GLY A 183 10.59 -19.35 13.59
N LEU A 184 11.03 -20.55 13.96
CA LEU A 184 12.45 -20.92 14.16
C LEU A 184 13.05 -21.73 13.00
N ALA A 185 12.27 -22.04 11.95
CA ALA A 185 12.82 -22.80 10.83
C ALA A 185 13.94 -22.00 10.15
N PRO A 186 14.95 -22.65 9.56
CA PRO A 186 16.06 -21.94 8.91
C PRO A 186 15.65 -20.95 7.81
N ARG A 187 14.45 -21.11 7.26
CA ARG A 187 13.88 -20.23 6.23
C ARG A 187 12.98 -19.13 6.77
N ASP A 188 12.59 -19.22 8.04
CA ASP A 188 11.82 -18.17 8.71
C ASP A 188 12.73 -16.95 8.87
N THR A 189 12.61 -15.98 7.97
CA THR A 189 13.52 -14.82 7.87
C THR A 189 12.76 -13.49 7.77
N THR A 190 11.43 -13.54 7.91
CA THR A 190 10.55 -12.37 7.87
C THR A 190 10.97 -11.30 8.89
N PRO A 191 11.28 -11.65 10.16
CA PRO A 191 11.68 -10.65 11.14
C PRO A 191 12.99 -9.93 10.76
N GLU A 192 13.99 -10.66 10.29
CA GLU A 192 15.28 -10.12 9.86
C GLU A 192 15.12 -9.16 8.67
N ALA A 193 14.36 -9.58 7.65
CA ALA A 193 14.08 -8.73 6.49
C ALA A 193 13.30 -7.46 6.87
N THR A 194 12.37 -7.57 7.82
CA THR A 194 11.58 -6.44 8.32
C THR A 194 12.44 -5.47 9.13
N LEU A 195 13.28 -5.98 10.05
CA LEU A 195 14.23 -5.18 10.82
C LEU A 195 15.22 -4.43 9.92
N ALA A 196 15.61 -5.01 8.80
CA ALA A 196 16.48 -4.37 7.80
C ALA A 196 15.76 -3.31 6.94
N ALA A 197 14.43 -3.24 7.00
CA ALA A 197 13.61 -2.27 6.26
C ALA A 197 13.14 -1.10 7.14
N ILE A 198 12.69 -1.37 8.36
CA ILE A 198 12.08 -0.36 9.24
C ILE A 198 13.09 0.66 9.79
N GLU A 199 12.63 1.88 10.02
CA GLU A 199 13.40 2.97 10.64
C GLU A 199 13.23 3.01 12.16
N LYS A 200 12.02 2.71 12.64
CA LYS A 200 11.69 2.72 14.07
C LYS A 200 10.91 1.46 14.43
N ARG A 201 11.34 0.77 15.49
CA ARG A 201 10.67 -0.42 16.02
C ARG A 201 9.47 -0.03 16.89
N LEU A 202 8.44 -0.87 16.89
CA LEU A 202 7.23 -0.74 17.70
C LEU A 202 7.16 -1.88 18.74
N PRO A 203 8.04 -1.91 19.76
CA PRO A 203 8.09 -3.02 20.72
C PRO A 203 6.80 -3.22 21.51
N GLY A 204 5.97 -2.19 21.68
CA GLY A 204 4.64 -2.32 22.30
C GLY A 204 3.67 -3.19 21.50
N PHE A 205 3.71 -3.09 20.16
CA PHE A 205 2.91 -3.94 19.27
C PHE A 205 3.37 -5.39 19.36
N GLU A 206 4.70 -5.60 19.35
CA GLU A 206 5.31 -6.92 19.48
C GLU A 206 4.92 -7.59 20.80
N LEU A 207 5.03 -6.86 21.92
CA LEU A 207 4.63 -7.35 23.23
C LEU A 207 3.14 -7.71 23.27
N ALA A 208 2.26 -6.84 22.75
CA ALA A 208 0.82 -7.10 22.73
C ALA A 208 0.48 -8.38 21.94
N MET A 209 1.09 -8.56 20.77
CA MET A 209 0.95 -9.76 19.95
C MET A 209 1.47 -11.03 20.66
N THR A 210 2.66 -10.96 21.26
CA THR A 210 3.24 -12.08 22.02
C THR A 210 2.37 -12.43 23.24
N MET A 211 1.91 -11.46 24.01
CA MET A 211 1.03 -11.68 25.17
C MET A 211 -0.31 -12.29 24.76
N SER A 212 -0.91 -11.83 23.67
CA SER A 212 -2.13 -12.43 23.11
C SER A 212 -1.92 -13.89 22.75
N SER A 213 -0.80 -14.21 22.09
CA SER A 213 -0.45 -15.58 21.72
C SER A 213 -0.22 -16.47 22.95
N LEU A 214 0.52 -15.98 23.96
CA LEU A 214 0.82 -16.70 25.20
C LEU A 214 -0.43 -17.02 26.03
N ALA A 215 -1.44 -16.14 26.00
CA ALA A 215 -2.72 -16.39 26.64
C ALA A 215 -3.50 -17.56 26.01
N LYS A 216 -3.17 -17.96 24.77
CA LYS A 216 -3.81 -19.07 24.05
C LYS A 216 -2.96 -20.34 24.04
N THR A 217 -1.65 -20.22 23.94
CA THR A 217 -0.75 -21.35 23.86
C THR A 217 0.68 -21.00 24.31
N PRO A 218 1.37 -21.88 25.04
CA PRO A 218 2.78 -21.66 25.38
C PRO A 218 3.68 -21.53 24.15
N HIS A 219 3.29 -22.10 23.00
CA HIS A 219 4.03 -21.96 21.74
C HIS A 219 4.11 -20.52 21.23
N GLY A 220 3.26 -19.60 21.73
CA GLY A 220 3.35 -18.18 21.40
C GLY A 220 4.72 -17.57 21.71
N ALA A 221 5.44 -18.13 22.68
CA ALA A 221 6.81 -17.72 23.04
C ALA A 221 7.83 -17.89 21.89
N ILE A 222 7.54 -18.73 20.90
CA ILE A 222 8.46 -19.09 19.81
C ILE A 222 8.48 -18.01 18.72
N SER A 223 7.40 -17.23 18.59
CA SER A 223 7.26 -16.23 17.53
C SER A 223 8.34 -15.16 17.65
N ARG A 224 9.00 -14.87 16.52
CA ARG A 224 9.96 -13.78 16.38
C ARG A 224 9.39 -12.56 15.67
N ALA A 225 8.06 -12.46 15.58
CA ALA A 225 7.37 -11.36 14.90
C ALA A 225 7.85 -9.98 15.39
N VAL A 226 8.12 -9.09 14.44
CA VAL A 226 8.49 -7.69 14.73
C VAL A 226 7.46 -6.72 14.14
N ALA A 227 7.47 -5.50 14.66
CA ALA A 227 6.66 -4.40 14.17
C ALA A 227 7.49 -3.11 14.13
N GLY A 228 7.19 -2.24 13.18
CA GLY A 228 7.94 -1.01 13.00
C GLY A 228 7.27 -0.03 12.05
N THR A 229 7.95 1.09 11.81
CA THR A 229 7.54 2.09 10.81
C THR A 229 8.66 2.31 9.79
N LEU A 230 8.27 2.54 8.55
CA LEU A 230 9.14 2.99 7.46
C LEU A 230 8.46 4.17 6.76
N GLY A 231 9.04 5.37 6.84
CA GLY A 231 8.38 6.60 6.39
C GLY A 231 7.04 6.80 7.12
N ARG A 232 5.94 6.86 6.36
CA ARG A 232 4.57 7.03 6.90
C ARG A 232 3.74 5.75 6.93
N THR A 233 4.41 4.61 6.97
CA THR A 233 3.82 3.27 6.88
C THR A 233 4.10 2.46 8.14
N ILE A 234 3.09 1.77 8.67
CA ILE A 234 3.25 0.79 9.75
C ILE A 234 3.44 -0.59 9.13
N ILE A 235 4.50 -1.29 9.54
CA ILE A 235 4.83 -2.64 9.09
C ILE A 235 4.74 -3.60 10.27
N VAL A 236 3.98 -4.69 10.14
CA VAL A 236 3.82 -5.70 11.21
C VAL A 236 3.94 -7.09 10.62
N ASN A 237 4.72 -7.95 11.29
CA ASN A 237 4.75 -9.37 10.96
C ASN A 237 3.72 -10.14 11.77
N LEU A 238 2.89 -10.92 11.08
CA LEU A 238 1.90 -11.81 11.67
C LEU A 238 2.32 -13.26 11.45
N PRO A 239 1.86 -14.20 12.31
CA PRO A 239 2.11 -15.62 12.11
C PRO A 239 1.48 -16.16 10.81
N GLY A 240 1.88 -17.36 10.39
CA GLY A 240 1.48 -17.91 9.09
C GLY A 240 0.10 -18.56 8.99
N SER A 241 -0.58 -18.86 10.12
CA SER A 241 -1.91 -19.50 10.10
C SER A 241 -3.03 -18.48 10.26
N PRO A 242 -4.20 -18.65 9.59
CA PRO A 242 -5.30 -17.69 9.69
C PRO A 242 -5.80 -17.47 11.11
N LYS A 243 -5.80 -18.53 11.94
CA LYS A 243 -6.15 -18.44 13.36
C LYS A 243 -5.18 -17.52 14.11
N ALA A 244 -3.88 -17.75 13.96
CA ALA A 244 -2.86 -16.99 14.66
C ALA A 244 -2.77 -15.54 14.15
N VAL A 245 -3.02 -15.31 12.85
CA VAL A 245 -3.20 -13.97 12.28
C VAL A 245 -4.30 -13.22 13.03
N ARG A 246 -5.50 -13.82 13.17
CA ARG A 246 -6.62 -13.18 13.86
C ARG A 246 -6.29 -12.88 15.33
N GLU A 247 -5.70 -13.84 16.04
CA GLU A 247 -5.31 -13.67 17.46
C GLU A 247 -4.28 -12.55 17.67
N ASN A 248 -3.28 -12.43 16.80
CA ASN A 248 -2.22 -11.43 16.91
C ASN A 248 -2.72 -10.06 16.46
N LEU A 249 -3.38 -9.99 15.30
CA LEU A 249 -3.89 -8.74 14.75
C LEU A 249 -4.96 -8.13 15.66
N GLN A 250 -5.86 -8.93 16.25
CA GLN A 250 -6.84 -8.42 17.24
C GLN A 250 -6.20 -7.72 18.43
N ALA A 251 -5.00 -8.14 18.87
CA ALA A 251 -4.32 -7.54 20.01
C ALA A 251 -3.84 -6.11 19.74
N ILE A 252 -3.57 -5.78 18.49
CA ILE A 252 -3.02 -4.49 18.07
C ILE A 252 -4.01 -3.65 17.26
N LEU A 253 -5.07 -4.27 16.75
CA LEU A 253 -6.08 -3.64 15.89
C LEU A 253 -6.62 -2.34 16.48
N PRO A 254 -6.98 -2.24 17.78
CA PRO A 254 -7.51 -0.99 18.34
C PRO A 254 -6.55 0.20 18.27
N ALA A 255 -5.24 -0.05 18.25
CA ALA A 255 -4.20 0.98 18.25
C ALA A 255 -3.77 1.40 16.83
N LEU A 256 -4.08 0.61 15.79
CA LEU A 256 -3.59 0.85 14.43
C LEU A 256 -4.07 2.18 13.84
N GLY A 257 -5.33 2.54 14.05
CA GLY A 257 -5.90 3.81 13.56
C GLY A 257 -5.15 5.02 14.10
N HIS A 258 -5.07 5.12 15.43
CA HIS A 258 -4.38 6.23 16.09
C HIS A 258 -2.88 6.27 15.76
N ALA A 259 -2.22 5.11 15.71
CA ALA A 259 -0.82 5.03 15.31
C ALA A 259 -0.60 5.55 13.88
N SER A 260 -1.50 5.23 12.94
CA SER A 260 -1.43 5.70 11.56
C SER A 260 -1.65 7.21 11.46
N GLU A 261 -2.64 7.76 12.16
CA GLU A 261 -2.90 9.21 12.23
C GLU A 261 -1.70 9.98 12.77
N LYS A 262 -1.11 9.51 13.87
CA LYS A 262 0.10 10.10 14.46
C LYS A 262 1.28 10.07 13.50
N LEU A 263 1.47 8.97 12.79
CA LEU A 263 2.55 8.83 11.83
C LEU A 263 2.37 9.74 10.60
N LYS A 264 1.12 10.06 10.23
CA LYS A 264 0.78 11.03 9.19
C LYS A 264 0.95 12.50 9.61
N GLY A 265 1.25 12.75 10.89
CA GLY A 265 1.49 14.10 11.42
C GLY A 265 0.27 14.75 12.04
N ASP A 266 -0.73 13.98 12.50
CA ASP A 266 -1.87 14.54 13.23
C ASP A 266 -1.43 15.10 14.61
N PRO A 267 -1.62 16.42 14.86
CA PRO A 267 -1.23 17.07 16.10
C PRO A 267 -2.12 16.74 17.31
N SER A 268 -3.24 16.01 17.15
CA SER A 268 -4.23 15.76 18.21
C SER A 268 -3.65 15.14 19.49
N ASP A 269 -3.78 15.80 20.64
CA ASP A 269 -3.13 15.41 21.91
C ASP A 269 -3.49 13.99 22.39
N CYS A 270 -2.48 13.24 22.84
CA CYS A 270 -2.60 11.86 23.35
C CYS A 270 -3.42 11.73 24.65
N ALA A 271 -3.87 12.83 25.25
CA ALA A 271 -4.49 12.86 26.57
C ALA A 271 -6.00 12.54 26.58
N THR A 272 -6.59 12.17 25.44
CA THR A 272 -8.04 12.04 25.28
C THR A 272 -8.51 10.64 24.83
N ALA A 273 -7.72 9.59 25.10
CA ALA A 273 -8.07 8.20 24.79
C ALA A 273 -8.46 7.41 26.04
#